data_AF-A0A8S3IQN1-F1
#
_entry.id   AF-A0A8S3IQN1-F1
#
_cell.length_a   1.000
_cell.length_b   1.000
_cell.length_c   1.000
_cell.angle_alpha   90.00
_cell.angle_beta   90.00
_cell.angle_gamma   90.00
#
_symmetry.space_group_name_H-M   'P 1'
#
loop_
_entity.id
_entity.type
_entity.pdbx_description
1 polymer ?
#
loop_
_entity_poly.entity_id
_entity_poly.type
_entity_poly.pdbx_seq_one_letter_code
_entity_poly.pdbx_strand_id
1 'polypeptide(L)'
;NQSDAFVRGFSSWNNAFSSKQGFLSHQNTQCHKIAEINYKQYVARTKSSTNVLQVIDKSRNELVKRNREKLIKIVSTLHLCGRQMIATRGHEEGESSSNRENFIELLRWASSTDPVALSILEDSDRNATYPNPCIQNELISLLANQIQQQISEKIKGCVFALMADESRDVSGCEQLSESHTCY
;
A
#
# COMPACT_ATOMS: atom_id res chain seq x y z
N ASN A 1 51.64 -18.65 18.36
CA ASN A 1 50.72 -19.05 19.45
C ASN A 1 50.89 -18.15 20.67
N GLN A 2 50.39 -16.91 20.60
CA GLN A 2 50.13 -16.13 21.81
C GLN A 2 48.69 -16.41 22.22
N SER A 3 48.50 -17.07 23.36
CA SER A 3 47.20 -17.21 23.97
C SER A 3 46.67 -15.82 24.30
N ASP A 4 45.61 -15.40 23.62
CA ASP A 4 45.04 -14.07 23.80
C ASP A 4 44.54 -13.91 25.23
N ALA A 5 45.17 -13.01 26.00
CA ALA A 5 44.84 -12.76 27.39
C ALA A 5 43.40 -12.23 27.56
N PHE A 6 42.78 -11.74 26.49
CA PHE A 6 41.38 -11.31 26.48
C PHE A 6 40.37 -12.46 26.34
N VAL A 7 40.85 -13.68 26.02
CA VAL A 7 40.02 -14.89 25.99
C VAL A 7 40.13 -15.67 27.31
N ARG A 8 41.30 -15.68 27.94
CA ARG A 8 41.56 -16.44 29.19
C ARG A 8 41.55 -15.59 30.46
N GLY A 9 41.60 -14.27 30.33
CA GLY A 9 41.65 -13.32 31.45
C GLY A 9 43.06 -13.11 32.01
N PHE A 10 43.18 -12.12 32.90
CA PHE A 10 44.40 -11.82 33.63
C PHE A 10 44.30 -12.35 35.07
N SER A 11 45.36 -13.00 35.55
CA SER A 11 45.45 -13.51 36.93
C SER A 11 45.89 -12.45 37.96
N SER A 12 46.29 -11.26 37.51
CA SER A 12 46.71 -10.15 38.37
C SER A 12 46.50 -8.81 37.67
N TRP A 13 46.05 -7.81 38.43
CA TRP A 13 45.86 -6.44 37.94
C TRP A 13 47.17 -5.80 37.46
N ASN A 14 48.30 -6.12 38.09
CA ASN A 14 49.61 -5.64 37.64
C ASN A 14 49.95 -6.14 36.22
N ASN A 15 49.50 -7.34 35.86
CA ASN A 15 49.68 -7.88 34.51
C ASN A 15 48.70 -7.25 33.52
N ALA A 16 47.47 -6.97 33.96
CA ALA A 16 46.44 -6.31 33.15
C ALA A 16 46.80 -4.85 32.80
N PHE A 17 47.46 -4.12 33.71
CA PHE A 17 47.96 -2.76 33.47
C PHE A 17 49.40 -2.73 32.94
N SER A 18 50.02 -3.88 32.66
CA SER A 18 51.37 -3.92 32.10
C SER A 18 51.41 -3.33 30.70
N SER A 19 52.40 -2.47 30.43
CA SER A 19 52.63 -1.87 29.11
C SER A 19 52.99 -2.89 28.03
N LYS A 20 53.53 -4.06 28.40
CA LYS A 20 54.01 -5.07 27.46
C LYS A 20 52.94 -6.06 27.00
N GLN A 21 51.96 -6.36 27.87
CA GLN A 21 51.04 -7.51 27.69
C GLN A 21 49.62 -7.26 28.20
N GLY A 22 49.35 -6.08 28.77
CA GLY A 22 48.04 -5.70 29.30
C GLY A 22 47.21 -4.83 28.36
N PHE A 23 46.25 -4.11 28.92
CA PHE A 23 45.33 -3.21 28.19
C PHE A 23 46.07 -2.17 27.33
N LEU A 24 47.17 -1.63 27.85
CA LEU A 24 48.00 -0.64 27.16
C LEU A 24 48.66 -1.18 25.88
N SER A 25 48.98 -2.47 25.85
CA SER A 25 49.49 -3.15 24.65
C SER A 25 48.34 -3.45 23.69
N HIS A 26 47.22 -3.97 24.23
CA HIS A 26 46.03 -4.30 23.44
C HIS A 26 45.41 -3.10 22.70
N GLN A 27 45.26 -1.94 23.33
CA GLN A 27 44.70 -0.75 22.67
C GLN A 27 45.48 -0.35 21.40
N ASN A 28 46.78 -0.71 21.35
CA ASN A 28 47.65 -0.40 20.24
C ASN A 28 47.62 -1.45 19.12
N THR A 29 47.02 -2.61 19.38
CA THR A 29 46.84 -3.67 18.38
C THR A 29 45.89 -3.25 17.28
N GLN A 30 46.04 -3.87 16.10
CA GLN A 30 45.15 -3.61 14.98
C GLN A 30 43.71 -4.06 15.26
N CYS A 31 43.50 -5.16 15.96
CA CYS A 31 42.14 -5.64 16.23
C CYS A 31 41.34 -4.63 17.07
N HIS A 32 41.96 -4.03 18.10
CA HIS A 32 41.31 -3.01 18.91
C HIS A 32 40.98 -1.76 18.09
N LYS A 33 41.94 -1.24 17.32
CA LYS A 33 41.75 -0.05 16.47
C LYS A 33 40.64 -0.26 15.45
N ILE A 34 40.60 -1.42 14.79
CA ILE A 34 39.55 -1.78 13.84
C ILE A 34 38.19 -1.89 14.55
N ALA A 35 38.13 -2.53 15.72
CA ALA A 35 36.89 -2.63 16.50
C ALA A 35 36.38 -1.26 16.94
N GLU A 36 37.26 -0.36 17.37
CA GLU A 36 36.91 1.01 17.77
C GLU A 36 36.40 1.83 16.58
N ILE A 37 37.06 1.74 15.42
CA ILE A 37 36.59 2.39 14.18
C ILE A 37 35.20 1.86 13.79
N ASN A 38 35.01 0.53 13.82
CA ASN A 38 33.74 -0.10 13.49
C ASN A 38 32.62 0.33 14.46
N TYR A 39 32.91 0.42 15.76
CA TYR A 39 31.97 0.88 16.76
C TYR A 39 31.58 2.35 16.54
N LYS A 40 32.56 3.23 16.30
CA LYS A 40 32.32 4.65 15.98
C LYS A 40 31.45 4.80 14.72
N GLN A 41 31.72 4.00 13.68
CA GLN A 41 30.89 3.97 12.48
C GLN A 41 29.47 3.47 12.76
N TYR A 42 29.30 2.43 13.58
CA TYR A 42 27.99 1.93 14.00
C TYR A 42 27.17 3.00 14.74
N VAL A 43 27.77 3.69 15.71
CA VAL A 43 27.12 4.79 16.46
C VAL A 43 26.75 5.95 15.52
N ALA A 44 27.60 6.28 14.54
CA ALA A 44 27.28 7.30 13.55
C ALA A 44 26.13 6.90 12.60
N ARG A 45 26.08 5.62 12.18
CA ARG A 45 25.01 5.08 11.32
C ARG A 45 23.66 4.97 12.02
N THR A 46 23.65 4.59 13.29
CA THR A 46 22.43 4.51 14.11
C THR A 46 21.84 5.88 14.41
N LYS A 47 22.68 6.91 14.62
CA LYS A 47 22.22 8.30 14.80
C LYS A 47 21.71 8.96 13.51
N SER A 48 22.21 8.54 12.35
CA SER A 48 21.84 9.12 11.04
C SER A 48 20.68 8.40 10.33
N SER A 49 20.06 7.40 10.95
CA SER A 49 18.99 6.59 10.35
C SER A 49 19.39 5.87 9.05
N THR A 50 20.69 5.58 8.87
CA THR A 50 21.25 4.94 7.66
C THR A 50 21.51 3.44 7.82
N ASN A 51 21.09 2.84 8.93
CA ASN A 51 21.15 1.39 9.07
C ASN A 51 20.25 0.73 8.01
N VAL A 52 20.74 -0.36 7.40
CA VAL A 52 20.04 -1.12 6.35
C VAL A 52 18.60 -1.44 6.74
N LEU A 53 18.34 -1.85 7.99
CA LEU A 53 16.98 -2.15 8.46
C LEU A 53 16.06 -0.93 8.42
N GLN A 54 16.54 0.24 8.86
CA GLN A 54 15.78 1.49 8.86
C GLN A 54 15.53 2.01 7.43
N VAL A 55 16.51 1.83 6.53
CA VAL A 55 16.38 2.22 5.12
C VAL A 55 15.35 1.32 4.41
N ILE A 56 15.36 0.01 4.67
CA ILE A 56 14.36 -0.94 4.15
C ILE A 56 12.96 -0.61 4.68
N ASP A 57 12.83 -0.32 5.98
CA ASP A 57 11.53 0.06 6.54
C ASP A 57 11.02 1.38 5.97
N LYS A 58 11.90 2.36 5.76
CA LYS A 58 11.55 3.62 5.11
C LYS A 58 11.05 3.39 3.68
N SER A 59 11.79 2.63 2.87
CA SER A 59 11.40 2.38 1.48
C SER A 59 10.08 1.60 1.38
N ARG A 60 9.87 0.62 2.26
CA ARG A 60 8.62 -0.13 2.39
C ARG A 60 7.46 0.78 2.75
N ASN A 61 7.63 1.66 3.74
CA ASN A 61 6.57 2.59 4.16
C ASN A 61 6.21 3.58 3.04
N GLU A 62 7.20 4.08 2.30
CA GLU A 62 6.94 4.92 1.13
C GLU A 62 6.19 4.18 0.01
N LEU A 63 6.49 2.90 -0.22
CA LEU A 63 5.74 2.09 -1.17
C LEU A 63 4.28 1.89 -0.72
N VAL A 64 4.06 1.58 0.55
CA VAL A 64 2.70 1.44 1.11
C VAL A 64 1.92 2.75 0.97
N LYS A 65 2.56 3.89 1.25
CA LYS A 65 1.94 5.21 1.10
C LYS A 65 1.54 5.47 -0.35
N ARG A 66 2.46 5.28 -1.31
CA ARG A 66 2.17 5.43 -2.74
C ARG A 66 1.04 4.51 -3.22
N ASN A 67 1.03 3.25 -2.79
CA ASN A 67 -0.03 2.31 -3.15
C ASN A 67 -1.40 2.74 -2.58
N ARG A 68 -1.43 3.29 -1.36
CA ARG A 68 -2.67 3.84 -0.77
C ARG A 68 -3.20 5.04 -1.55
N GLU A 69 -2.32 5.97 -1.94
CA GLU A 69 -2.69 7.14 -2.74
C GLU A 69 -3.33 6.71 -4.08
N LYS A 70 -2.76 5.69 -4.72
CA LYS A 70 -3.34 5.10 -5.94
C LYS A 70 -4.70 4.47 -5.70
N LEU A 71 -4.81 3.63 -4.68
CA LEU A 71 -6.05 2.95 -4.30
C LEU A 71 -7.18 3.94 -4.05
N ILE A 72 -6.89 5.05 -3.34
CA ILE A 72 -7.85 6.13 -3.12
C ILE A 72 -8.34 6.70 -4.44
N LYS A 73 -7.43 6.97 -5.39
CA LYS A 73 -7.79 7.51 -6.70
C LYS A 73 -8.68 6.55 -7.49
N ILE A 74 -8.30 5.27 -7.55
CA ILE A 74 -9.06 4.22 -8.24
C ILE A 74 -10.47 4.09 -7.67
N VAL A 75 -10.57 3.96 -6.34
CA VAL A 75 -11.85 3.86 -5.65
C VAL A 75 -12.70 5.11 -5.86
N SER A 76 -12.10 6.30 -5.86
CA SER A 76 -12.81 7.56 -6.11
C SER A 76 -13.37 7.61 -7.53
N THR A 77 -12.62 7.15 -8.53
CA THR A 77 -13.09 7.05 -9.92
C THR A 77 -14.24 6.05 -10.04
N LEU A 78 -14.12 4.85 -9.44
CA LEU A 78 -15.21 3.86 -9.43
C LEU A 78 -16.46 4.39 -8.72
N HIS A 79 -16.28 5.10 -7.60
CA HIS A 79 -17.38 5.73 -6.88
C HIS A 79 -18.08 6.79 -7.73
N LEU A 80 -17.32 7.62 -8.46
CA LEU A 80 -17.88 8.60 -9.39
C LEU A 80 -18.69 7.91 -10.49
N CYS A 81 -18.16 6.84 -11.08
CA CYS A 81 -18.87 6.07 -12.10
C CYS A 81 -20.21 5.54 -11.56
N GLY A 82 -20.20 4.89 -10.39
CA GLY A 82 -21.41 4.39 -9.76
C GLY A 82 -22.42 5.48 -9.40
N ARG A 83 -21.95 6.63 -8.88
CA ARG A 83 -22.81 7.76 -8.50
C ARG A 83 -23.47 8.42 -9.71
N GLN A 84 -22.81 8.44 -10.86
CA GLN A 84 -23.30 9.06 -12.09
C GLN A 84 -23.92 8.07 -13.08
N MET A 85 -24.07 6.79 -12.69
CA MET A 85 -24.52 5.71 -13.57
C MET A 85 -23.68 5.58 -14.85
N ILE A 86 -22.39 5.89 -14.78
CA ILE A 86 -21.44 5.71 -15.88
C ILE A 86 -20.98 4.26 -15.84
N ALA A 87 -21.20 3.53 -16.93
CA ALA A 87 -20.65 2.19 -17.09
C ALA A 87 -19.12 2.27 -17.02
N THR A 88 -18.47 1.46 -16.18
CA THR A 88 -17.00 1.47 -16.08
C THR A 88 -16.35 0.98 -17.38
N ARG A 89 -17.00 0.04 -18.05
CA ARG A 89 -16.58 -0.58 -19.31
C ARG A 89 -17.26 0.05 -20.52
N GLY A 90 -16.53 0.12 -21.62
CA GLY A 90 -17.02 0.55 -22.93
C GLY A 90 -17.42 -0.63 -23.81
N HIS A 91 -17.78 -0.34 -25.06
CA HIS A 91 -18.06 -1.36 -26.07
C HIS A 91 -16.78 -1.94 -26.70
N GLU A 92 -15.71 -1.13 -26.81
CA GLU A 92 -14.43 -1.50 -27.44
C GLU A 92 -13.25 -1.34 -26.47
N GLU A 93 -12.78 -2.45 -25.87
CA GLU A 93 -11.68 -2.46 -24.88
C GLU A 93 -10.27 -2.68 -25.49
N GLY A 94 -10.14 -2.61 -26.81
CA GLY A 94 -8.86 -2.83 -27.51
C GLY A 94 -7.81 -1.76 -27.20
N GLU A 95 -6.51 -2.12 -27.18
CA GLU A 95 -5.40 -1.18 -26.94
C GLU A 95 -5.35 0.00 -27.92
N SER A 96 -5.79 -0.24 -29.16
CA SER A 96 -5.87 0.76 -30.23
C SER A 96 -7.14 1.61 -30.19
N SER A 97 -8.05 1.36 -29.23
CA SER A 97 -9.28 2.15 -29.11
C SER A 97 -8.98 3.56 -28.62
N SER A 98 -9.57 4.55 -29.28
CA SER A 98 -9.53 5.95 -28.86
C SER A 98 -10.40 6.22 -27.63
N ASN A 99 -11.35 5.33 -27.33
CA ASN A 99 -12.26 5.40 -26.18
C ASN A 99 -12.46 3.99 -25.62
N ARG A 100 -11.46 3.55 -24.84
CA ARG A 100 -11.28 2.14 -24.48
C ARG A 100 -12.28 1.67 -23.42
N GLU A 101 -12.27 2.34 -22.28
CA GLU A 101 -13.23 2.11 -21.19
C GLU A 101 -13.34 3.41 -20.38
N ASN A 102 -14.55 3.76 -19.94
CA ASN A 102 -14.79 5.03 -19.27
C ASN A 102 -13.93 5.20 -18.01
N PHE A 103 -13.65 4.10 -17.29
CA PHE A 103 -12.77 4.12 -16.13
C PHE A 103 -11.34 4.58 -16.48
N ILE A 104 -10.75 4.04 -17.54
CA ILE A 104 -9.41 4.42 -18.02
C ILE A 104 -9.43 5.84 -18.57
N GLU A 105 -10.45 6.22 -19.34
CA GLU A 105 -10.54 7.57 -19.87
C GLU A 105 -10.67 8.64 -18.77
N LEU A 106 -11.38 8.34 -17.68
CA LEU A 106 -11.42 9.22 -16.51
C LEU A 106 -10.05 9.33 -15.82
N LEU A 107 -9.29 8.23 -15.73
CA LEU A 107 -7.92 8.28 -15.20
C LEU A 107 -6.96 9.03 -16.13
N ARG A 108 -7.09 8.88 -17.46
CA ARG A 108 -6.31 9.63 -18.47
C ARG A 108 -6.65 11.12 -18.43
N TRP A 109 -7.92 11.46 -18.26
CA TRP A 109 -8.33 12.84 -18.05
C TRP A 109 -7.70 13.40 -16.76
N ALA A 110 -7.77 12.65 -15.66
CA ALA A 110 -7.19 13.08 -14.39
C ALA A 110 -5.65 13.20 -14.45
N SER A 111 -4.96 12.37 -15.24
CA SER A 111 -3.50 12.39 -15.34
C SER A 111 -2.92 13.69 -15.91
N SER A 112 -3.75 14.51 -16.56
CA SER A 112 -3.35 15.85 -17.01
C SER A 112 -3.04 16.82 -15.86
N THR A 113 -3.57 16.57 -14.67
CA THR A 113 -3.41 17.44 -13.49
C THR A 113 -2.92 16.70 -12.25
N ASP A 114 -3.06 15.37 -12.21
CA ASP A 114 -2.70 14.53 -11.08
C ASP A 114 -1.63 13.49 -11.46
N PRO A 115 -0.39 13.65 -10.98
CA PRO A 115 0.69 12.68 -11.20
C PRO A 115 0.39 11.28 -10.67
N VAL A 116 -0.46 11.14 -9.65
CA VAL A 116 -0.85 9.83 -9.11
C VAL A 116 -1.69 9.07 -10.14
N ALA A 117 -2.61 9.76 -10.82
CA ALA A 117 -3.42 9.17 -11.89
C ALA A 117 -2.54 8.71 -13.07
N LEU A 118 -1.53 9.52 -13.44
CA LEU A 118 -0.54 9.12 -14.44
C LEU A 118 0.20 7.84 -14.02
N SER A 119 0.68 7.80 -12.78
CA SER A 119 1.42 6.63 -12.27
C SER A 119 0.58 5.35 -12.21
N ILE A 120 -0.74 5.44 -12.10
CA ILE A 120 -1.64 4.27 -12.17
C ILE A 120 -1.63 3.69 -13.59
N LEU A 121 -1.70 4.57 -14.60
CA LEU A 121 -1.71 4.18 -16.01
C LEU A 121 -0.36 3.62 -16.46
N GLU A 122 0.75 4.19 -16.00
CA GLU A 122 2.11 3.72 -16.34
C GLU A 122 2.48 2.40 -15.64
N ASP A 123 2.03 2.20 -14.39
CA ASP A 123 2.35 0.98 -13.65
C ASP A 123 1.48 -0.22 -14.06
N SER A 124 0.35 0.00 -14.75
CA SER A 124 -0.48 -1.08 -15.31
C SER A 124 0.31 -2.02 -16.22
N ASP A 125 1.34 -1.51 -16.89
CA ASP A 125 2.19 -2.26 -17.82
C ASP A 125 3.18 -3.21 -17.11
N ARG A 126 3.30 -3.14 -15.76
CA ARG A 126 4.36 -3.83 -14.98
C ARG A 126 3.83 -4.73 -13.86
N ASN A 127 2.90 -5.64 -14.16
CA ASN A 127 2.34 -6.65 -13.24
C ASN A 127 1.50 -6.11 -12.06
N ALA A 128 1.37 -4.79 -11.88
CA ALA A 128 0.56 -4.15 -10.84
C ALA A 128 -0.71 -3.54 -11.43
N THR A 129 -1.57 -4.39 -11.98
CA THR A 129 -2.65 -3.94 -12.86
C THR A 129 -3.90 -3.62 -12.06
N TYR A 130 -3.90 -2.56 -11.26
CA TYR A 130 -5.16 -2.05 -10.66
C TYR A 130 -6.27 -1.75 -11.69
N PRO A 131 -5.96 -1.34 -12.93
CA PRO A 131 -6.96 -1.24 -13.98
C PRO A 131 -7.44 -2.59 -14.52
N ASN A 132 -6.95 -3.72 -14.01
CA ASN A 132 -7.41 -5.02 -14.45
C ASN A 132 -8.90 -5.21 -14.14
N PRO A 133 -9.69 -5.69 -15.11
CA PRO A 133 -11.12 -5.97 -14.94
C PRO A 133 -11.48 -6.78 -13.69
N CYS A 134 -10.67 -7.77 -13.30
CA CYS A 134 -10.90 -8.59 -12.12
C CYS A 134 -10.76 -7.77 -10.82
N ILE A 135 -9.72 -6.94 -10.73
CA ILE A 135 -9.47 -6.08 -9.56
C ILE A 135 -10.54 -4.98 -9.50
N GLN A 136 -10.91 -4.39 -10.63
CA GLN A 136 -12.02 -3.43 -10.69
C GLN A 136 -13.32 -4.05 -10.14
N ASN A 137 -13.68 -5.26 -10.58
CA ASN A 137 -14.89 -5.96 -10.11
C ASN A 137 -14.84 -6.28 -8.61
N GLU A 138 -13.68 -6.67 -8.08
CA GLU A 138 -13.49 -6.90 -6.65
C GLU A 138 -13.74 -5.61 -5.84
N LEU A 139 -13.13 -4.50 -6.27
CA LEU A 139 -13.30 -3.20 -5.63
C LEU A 139 -14.76 -2.71 -5.70
N ILE A 140 -15.42 -2.89 -6.84
CA ILE A 140 -16.85 -2.58 -6.99
C ILE A 140 -17.69 -3.40 -5.99
N SER A 141 -17.39 -4.69 -5.85
CA SER A 141 -18.09 -5.57 -4.91
C SER A 141 -17.90 -5.15 -3.46
N LEU A 142 -16.67 -4.78 -3.08
CA LEU A 142 -16.38 -4.25 -1.75
C LEU A 142 -17.12 -2.93 -1.47
N LEU A 143 -17.14 -2.02 -2.45
CA LEU A 143 -17.89 -0.77 -2.35
C LEU A 143 -19.40 -1.02 -2.20
N ALA A 144 -19.96 -1.92 -3.00
CA ALA A 144 -21.36 -2.30 -2.92
C ALA A 144 -21.72 -2.86 -1.54
N ASN A 145 -20.90 -3.80 -1.02
CA ASN A 145 -21.08 -4.38 0.31
C ASN A 145 -21.04 -3.32 1.41
N GLN A 146 -20.09 -2.38 1.35
CA GLN A 146 -19.98 -1.32 2.34
C GLN A 146 -21.18 -0.37 2.30
N ILE A 147 -21.66 -0.01 1.11
CA ILE A 147 -22.86 0.82 0.94
C ILE A 147 -24.09 0.08 1.49
N GLN A 148 -24.26 -1.20 1.16
CA GLN A 148 -25.37 -2.02 1.65
C GLN A 148 -25.36 -2.15 3.17
N GLN A 149 -24.19 -2.35 3.79
CA GLN A 149 -24.05 -2.38 5.24
C GLN A 149 -24.47 -1.05 5.87
N GLN A 150 -23.99 0.08 5.33
CA GLN A 150 -24.36 1.41 5.83
C GLN A 150 -25.87 1.68 5.70
N ILE A 151 -26.49 1.28 4.57
CA ILE A 151 -27.94 1.40 4.39
C ILE A 151 -28.66 0.51 5.39
N SER A 152 -28.24 -0.74 5.53
CA SER A 152 -28.83 -1.73 6.44
C SER A 152 -28.80 -1.26 7.88
N GLU A 153 -27.68 -0.68 8.33
CA GLU A 153 -27.54 -0.09 9.66
C GLU A 153 -28.47 1.11 9.86
N LYS A 154 -28.62 1.97 8.85
CA LYS A 154 -29.51 3.14 8.91
C LYS A 154 -30.98 2.78 8.99
N ILE A 155 -31.41 1.74 8.28
CA ILE A 155 -32.81 1.30 8.27
C ILE A 155 -33.12 0.28 9.37
N LYS A 156 -32.11 -0.13 10.16
CA LYS A 156 -32.28 -1.14 11.20
C LYS A 156 -33.26 -0.64 12.26
N GLY A 157 -34.41 -1.32 12.36
CA GLY A 157 -35.46 -0.97 13.32
C GLY A 157 -36.44 0.09 12.81
N CYS A 158 -36.30 0.58 11.58
CA CYS A 158 -37.31 1.41 10.93
C CYS A 158 -38.50 0.55 10.48
N VAL A 159 -39.69 1.15 10.45
CA VAL A 159 -40.86 0.58 9.78
C VAL A 159 -40.85 1.09 8.33
N PHE A 160 -40.95 0.18 7.37
CA PHE A 160 -40.92 0.51 5.95
C PHE A 160 -42.15 -0.11 5.26
N ALA A 161 -42.61 0.56 4.20
CA ALA A 161 -43.57 0.00 3.26
C ALA A 161 -42.85 -0.46 1.99
N LEU A 162 -43.18 -1.67 1.54
CA LEU A 162 -42.77 -2.19 0.23
C LEU A 162 -43.90 -1.90 -0.76
N MET A 163 -43.62 -1.08 -1.76
CA MET A 163 -44.53 -0.88 -2.88
C MET A 163 -44.01 -1.68 -4.06
N ALA A 164 -44.83 -2.60 -4.56
CA ALA A 164 -44.54 -3.36 -5.77
C ALA A 164 -45.48 -2.89 -6.88
N ASP A 165 -44.92 -2.55 -8.03
CA ASP A 165 -45.66 -2.17 -9.23
C ASP A 165 -45.35 -3.16 -10.36
N GLU A 166 -46.39 -3.60 -11.05
CA GLU A 166 -46.32 -4.58 -12.12
C GLU A 166 -46.62 -3.90 -13.45
N SER A 167 -45.66 -3.98 -14.38
CA SER A 167 -45.81 -3.42 -15.72
C SER A 167 -45.50 -4.50 -16.76
N ARG A 168 -46.19 -4.45 -17.90
CA ARG A 168 -46.01 -5.41 -18.99
C ARG A 168 -45.20 -4.78 -20.10
N ASP A 169 -44.11 -5.41 -20.50
CA ASP A 169 -43.29 -4.92 -21.61
C ASP A 169 -43.92 -5.20 -22.98
N VAL A 170 -43.33 -4.62 -24.04
CA VAL A 170 -43.80 -4.78 -25.43
C VAL A 170 -43.67 -6.21 -25.96
N SER A 171 -42.91 -7.08 -25.29
CA SER A 171 -42.80 -8.51 -25.61
C SER A 171 -43.84 -9.36 -24.86
N GLY A 172 -44.65 -8.72 -24.01
CA GLY A 172 -45.68 -9.38 -23.21
C GLY A 172 -45.13 -10.03 -21.94
N CYS A 173 -43.89 -9.73 -21.56
CA CYS A 173 -43.27 -10.19 -20.33
C CYS A 173 -43.66 -9.26 -19.18
N GLU A 174 -44.05 -9.84 -18.04
CA GLU A 174 -44.36 -9.08 -16.83
C GLU A 174 -43.05 -8.69 -16.13
N GLN A 175 -42.93 -7.41 -15.78
CA GLN A 175 -41.80 -6.82 -15.08
C GLN A 175 -42.31 -6.27 -13.74
N LEU A 176 -41.75 -6.78 -12.66
CA LEU A 176 -42.04 -6.30 -11.31
C LEU A 176 -40.98 -5.29 -10.89
N SER A 177 -41.42 -4.12 -10.43
CA SER A 177 -40.55 -3.11 -9.84
C SER A 177 -40.90 -2.91 -8.37
N GLU A 178 -39.90 -2.87 -7.51
CA GLU A 178 -40.06 -2.69 -6.06
C GLU A 178 -39.48 -1.35 -5.63
N SER A 179 -40.25 -0.55 -4.89
CA SER A 179 -39.81 0.72 -4.31
C SER A 179 -40.03 0.73 -2.80
N HIS A 180 -39.04 1.26 -2.08
CA HIS A 180 -39.02 1.28 -0.61
C HIS A 180 -39.22 2.71 -0.12
N THR A 181 -40.19 2.92 0.77
CA THR A 181 -40.36 4.21 1.47
C THR A 181 -40.20 3.99 2.97
N CYS A 182 -39.21 4.67 3.56
CA CYS A 182 -39.02 4.71 5.01
C CYS A 182 -39.85 5.87 5.59
N TYR A 183 -40.57 5.61 6.69
CA TYR A 183 -41.32 6.63 7.45
C TYR A 183 -40.53 7.10 8.67
#